data_AF-F0GJ69-F1
#
_entry.id   AF-F0GJ69-F1
#
_cell.length_a   1.000
_cell.length_b   1.000
_cell.length_c   1.000
_cell.angle_alpha   90.00
_cell.angle_beta   90.00
_cell.angle_gamma   90.00
#
_symmetry.space_group_name_H-M   'P 1'
#
loop_
_entity.id
_entity.type
_entity.pdbx_description
1 polymer ?
#
loop_
_entity_poly.entity_id
_entity_poly.type
_entity_poly.pdbx_seq_one_letter_code
_entity_poly.pdbx_strand_id
1 'polypeptide(L)'
;MDKSLGARLARHPVIATLYGAEQADRFVDSAAEVGIVANVDLRRLQAVVAALARAGKFVIVNIDSCDGLSQDKGGVEYLADIGVASVVSTRVATIQRANRAGLMTMQKVFVTDRSTWPRSVKAIEQSDPNLVQLMPAPMLAHLG
;
A
#
# COMPACT_ATOMS: atom_id res chain seq x y z
N MET A 1 21.65 -4.80 10.13
CA MET A 1 20.34 -4.55 10.77
C MET A 1 19.24 -5.05 9.85
N ASP A 2 18.30 -5.84 10.36
CA ASP A 2 17.18 -6.35 9.57
C ASP A 2 16.28 -5.21 9.06
N LYS A 3 16.06 -5.17 7.75
CA LYS A 3 15.25 -4.17 7.03
C LYS A 3 13.90 -4.71 6.57
N SER A 4 13.55 -5.93 6.97
CA SER A 4 12.24 -6.54 6.72
C SER A 4 11.10 -5.64 7.22
N LEU A 5 9.93 -5.74 6.58
CA LEU A 5 8.74 -4.97 7.00
C LEU A 5 8.41 -5.23 8.48
N GLY A 6 8.49 -6.50 8.91
CA GLY A 6 8.24 -6.89 10.30
C GLY A 6 9.20 -6.21 11.29
N ALA A 7 10.51 -6.20 11.00
CA ALA A 7 11.48 -5.55 11.88
C ALA A 7 11.29 -4.02 11.96
N ARG A 8 10.87 -3.38 10.86
CA ARG A 8 10.55 -1.95 10.84
C ARG A 8 9.34 -1.64 11.72
N LEU A 9 8.26 -2.41 11.58
CA LEU A 9 7.05 -2.23 12.38
C LEU A 9 7.26 -2.60 13.86
N ALA A 10 8.16 -3.53 14.17
CA ALA A 10 8.54 -3.83 15.54
C ALA A 10 9.28 -2.67 16.22
N ARG A 11 10.10 -1.91 15.48
CA ARG A 11 10.78 -0.71 16.00
C ARG A 11 9.84 0.49 16.10
N HIS A 12 8.98 0.67 15.10
CA HIS A 12 8.02 1.76 15.07
C HIS A 12 6.69 1.28 14.45
N PRO A 13 5.68 0.94 15.27
CA PRO A 13 4.43 0.29 14.81
C PRO A 13 3.44 1.29 14.20
N VAL A 14 3.92 2.16 13.32
CA VAL A 14 3.12 3.15 12.60
C VAL A 14 3.46 3.06 11.12
N ILE A 15 2.41 2.90 10.30
CA ILE A 15 2.48 3.12 8.86
C ILE A 15 1.95 4.53 8.59
N ALA A 16 2.83 5.45 8.22
CA ALA A 16 2.44 6.80 7.87
C ALA A 16 1.65 6.81 6.55
N THR A 17 0.80 7.82 6.35
CA THR A 17 0.22 8.09 5.02
C THR A 17 0.78 9.39 4.50
N LEU A 18 1.36 9.34 3.30
CA LEU A 18 1.74 10.50 2.52
C LEU A 18 0.60 10.76 1.53
N TYR A 19 -0.05 11.91 1.65
CA TYR A 19 -1.13 12.32 0.77
C TYR A 19 -0.66 13.49 -0.11
N GLY A 20 -0.28 13.18 -1.35
CA GLY A 20 0.32 14.14 -2.27
C GLY A 20 1.83 14.33 -2.02
N ALA A 21 2.54 14.60 -3.11
CA ALA A 21 4.00 14.61 -3.14
C ALA A 21 4.63 15.70 -2.25
N GLU A 22 3.91 16.78 -1.94
CA GLU A 22 4.37 17.86 -1.05
C GLU A 22 4.62 17.41 0.39
N GLN A 23 4.08 16.24 0.79
CA GLN A 23 4.27 15.69 2.13
C GLN A 23 5.49 14.77 2.25
N ALA A 24 6.27 14.61 1.17
CA ALA A 24 7.42 13.69 1.14
C ALA A 24 8.45 14.02 2.24
N ASP A 25 8.86 15.27 2.36
CA ASP A 25 9.86 15.70 3.34
C ASP A 25 9.38 15.46 4.77
N ARG A 26 8.11 15.75 5.05
CA ARG A 26 7.50 15.49 6.38
C ARG A 26 7.52 14.00 6.74
N PHE A 27 7.33 13.12 5.75
CA PHE A 27 7.43 11.68 5.99
C PHE A 27 8.89 11.24 6.19
N VAL A 28 9.83 11.78 5.41
CA VAL A 28 11.27 11.54 5.57
C VAL A 28 11.72 11.88 6.99
N ASP A 29 11.34 13.05 7.50
CA ASP A 29 11.73 13.56 8.81
C ASP A 29 11.00 12.88 9.98
N SER A 30 9.96 12.09 9.70
CA SER A 30 9.20 11.39 10.74
C SER A 30 9.92 10.13 11.26
N ALA A 31 9.55 9.70 12.46
CA ALA A 31 9.98 8.42 13.04
C ALA A 31 9.42 7.19 12.30
N ALA A 32 8.39 7.36 11.47
CA ALA A 32 7.79 6.25 10.74
C ALA A 32 8.75 5.73 9.67
N GLU A 33 8.99 4.42 9.69
CA GLU A 33 9.84 3.73 8.73
C GLU A 33 9.07 3.23 7.50
N VAL A 34 7.75 3.08 7.63
CA VAL A 34 6.85 2.51 6.62
C VAL A 34 5.80 3.55 6.28
N GLY A 35 5.50 3.72 4.98
CA GLY A 35 4.51 4.68 4.53
C GLY A 35 3.70 4.22 3.33
N ILE A 36 2.42 4.61 3.31
CA ILE A 36 1.55 4.50 2.14
C ILE A 36 1.62 5.81 1.36
N VAL A 37 2.05 5.75 0.11
CA VAL A 37 2.04 6.88 -0.83
C VAL A 37 0.70 6.89 -1.55
N ALA A 38 -0.09 7.93 -1.32
CA ALA A 38 -1.41 8.13 -1.91
C ALA A 38 -1.49 9.49 -2.60
N ASN A 39 -2.37 9.60 -3.60
CA ASN A 39 -2.69 10.86 -4.26
C ASN A 39 -1.47 11.58 -4.88
N VAL A 40 -0.54 10.81 -5.44
CA VAL A 40 0.59 11.30 -6.23
C VAL A 40 0.34 10.93 -7.69
N ASP A 41 0.46 11.89 -8.61
CA ASP A 41 0.27 11.64 -10.04
C ASP A 41 1.45 10.88 -10.66
N LEU A 42 1.18 10.17 -11.75
CA LEU A 42 2.13 9.31 -12.45
C LEU A 42 3.47 10.01 -12.75
N ARG A 43 3.45 11.28 -13.15
CA ARG A 43 4.67 12.02 -13.56
C ARG A 43 5.61 12.26 -12.38
N ARG A 44 5.07 12.37 -11.17
CA ARG A 44 5.84 12.62 -9.93
C ARG A 44 6.16 11.33 -9.17
N LEU A 45 5.41 10.26 -9.40
CA LEU A 45 5.46 9.04 -8.61
C LEU A 45 6.87 8.44 -8.52
N GLN A 46 7.56 8.26 -9.64
CA GLN A 46 8.91 7.69 -9.65
C GLN A 46 9.90 8.51 -8.81
N ALA A 47 9.88 9.83 -8.95
CA ALA A 47 10.76 10.71 -8.20
C ALA A 47 10.48 10.65 -6.68
N VAL A 48 9.20 10.64 -6.29
CA VAL A 48 8.78 10.50 -4.88
C VAL A 48 9.22 9.16 -4.31
N VAL A 49 8.91 8.05 -4.97
CA VAL A 49 9.29 6.71 -4.51
C VAL A 49 10.80 6.59 -4.37
N ALA A 50 11.57 7.06 -5.35
CA ALA A 50 13.03 7.04 -5.31
C ALA A 50 13.59 7.88 -4.16
N ALA A 51 13.04 9.07 -3.90
CA ALA A 51 13.46 9.92 -2.79
C ALA A 51 13.22 9.25 -1.43
N LEU A 52 12.03 8.68 -1.21
CA LEU A 52 11.68 7.97 0.01
C LEU A 52 12.53 6.71 0.22
N ALA A 53 12.78 5.95 -0.84
CA ALA A 53 13.65 4.77 -0.79
C ALA A 53 15.09 5.14 -0.43
N ARG A 54 15.64 6.22 -1.01
CA ARG A 54 16.98 6.75 -0.65
C ARG A 54 17.06 7.19 0.81
N ALA A 55 15.97 7.75 1.35
CA ALA A 55 15.84 8.07 2.77
C ALA A 55 15.65 6.83 3.67
N GLY A 56 15.67 5.62 3.10
CA GLY A 56 15.56 4.36 3.84
C GLY A 56 14.14 3.99 4.26
N LYS A 57 13.11 4.69 3.75
CA LYS A 57 11.69 4.38 4.03
C LYS A 57 11.22 3.17 3.23
N PHE A 58 10.32 2.38 3.81
CA PHE A 58 9.58 1.33 3.11
C PHE A 58 8.30 1.91 2.54
N VAL A 59 8.12 1.83 1.22
CA VAL A 59 7.03 2.51 0.50
C VAL A 59 6.03 1.52 -0.05
N ILE A 60 4.76 1.71 0.30
CA ILE A 60 3.60 1.02 -0.25
C ILE A 60 2.84 2.01 -1.13
N VAL A 61 2.75 1.78 -2.44
CA VAL A 61 2.03 2.69 -3.35
C VAL A 61 0.55 2.35 -3.38
N ASN A 62 -0.31 3.33 -3.10
CA ASN A 62 -1.74 3.20 -3.31
C ASN A 62 -2.09 3.44 -4.79
N ILE A 63 -2.04 2.36 -5.57
CA ILE A 63 -2.30 2.37 -7.01
C ILE A 63 -3.71 2.87 -7.37
N ASP A 64 -4.70 2.71 -6.47
CA ASP A 64 -6.05 3.20 -6.72
C ASP A 64 -6.14 4.74 -6.73
N SER A 65 -5.15 5.41 -6.15
CA SER A 65 -5.10 6.86 -5.99
C SER A 65 -3.98 7.54 -6.78
N CYS A 66 -3.34 6.83 -7.71
CA CYS A 66 -2.32 7.40 -8.58
C CYS A 66 -2.96 7.93 -9.86
N ASP A 67 -3.13 9.24 -9.98
CA ASP A 67 -3.72 9.84 -11.17
C ASP A 67 -2.83 9.60 -12.41
N GLY A 68 -3.47 9.31 -13.55
CA GLY A 68 -2.81 8.93 -14.80
C GLY A 68 -2.28 7.50 -14.88
N LEU A 69 -2.38 6.69 -13.82
CA LEU A 69 -1.95 5.28 -13.80
C LEU A 69 -3.16 4.33 -13.84
N SER A 70 -3.22 3.48 -14.87
CA SER A 70 -4.21 2.39 -14.92
C SER A 70 -3.91 1.31 -13.89
N GLN A 71 -4.92 0.59 -13.40
CA GLN A 71 -4.71 -0.59 -12.52
C GLN A 71 -4.73 -1.93 -13.28
N ASP A 72 -4.52 -1.88 -14.58
CA ASP A 72 -4.37 -3.04 -15.45
C ASP A 72 -2.96 -3.65 -15.34
N LYS A 73 -2.65 -4.59 -16.24
CA LYS A 73 -1.35 -5.25 -16.30
C LYS A 73 -0.22 -4.23 -16.54
N GLY A 74 -0.39 -3.32 -17.50
CA GLY A 74 0.65 -2.36 -17.86
C GLY A 74 0.94 -1.37 -16.74
N GLY A 75 -0.09 -0.94 -16.00
CA GLY A 75 0.13 -0.08 -14.84
C GLY A 75 0.87 -0.76 -13.69
N VAL A 76 0.59 -2.05 -13.44
CA VAL A 76 1.33 -2.84 -12.44
C VAL A 76 2.78 -3.08 -12.89
N GLU A 77 3.00 -3.42 -14.16
CA GLU A 77 4.35 -3.62 -14.72
C GLU A 77 5.17 -2.33 -14.65
N TYR A 78 4.56 -1.19 -15.00
CA TYR A 78 5.19 0.12 -14.85
C TYR A 78 5.68 0.38 -13.42
N LEU A 79 4.87 0.07 -12.40
CA LEU A 79 5.27 0.24 -11.00
C LEU A 79 6.49 -0.63 -10.66
N ALA A 80 6.50 -1.88 -11.12
CA ALA A 80 7.64 -2.78 -10.92
C ALA A 80 8.91 -2.23 -11.61
N ASP A 81 8.80 -1.73 -12.84
CA ASP A 81 9.90 -1.18 -13.62
C ASP A 81 10.56 0.05 -12.97
N ILE A 82 9.76 0.91 -12.32
CA ILE A 82 10.28 2.07 -11.58
C ILE A 82 10.79 1.71 -10.16
N GLY A 83 10.81 0.43 -9.81
CA GLY A 83 11.36 -0.08 -8.54
C GLY A 83 10.39 -0.02 -7.36
N VAL A 84 9.08 0.11 -7.58
CA VAL A 84 8.09 -0.05 -6.51
C VAL A 84 8.04 -1.52 -6.11
N ALA A 85 8.28 -1.80 -4.82
CA ALA A 85 8.30 -3.16 -4.29
C ALA A 85 6.96 -3.59 -3.67
N SER A 86 6.07 -2.64 -3.38
CA SER A 86 4.80 -2.96 -2.72
C SER A 86 3.67 -2.01 -3.08
N VAL A 87 2.45 -2.55 -3.14
CA VAL A 87 1.24 -1.81 -3.52
C VAL A 87 0.08 -2.09 -2.58
N VAL A 88 -0.83 -1.12 -2.45
CA VAL A 88 -2.12 -1.28 -1.79
C VAL A 88 -3.24 -0.98 -2.77
N SER A 89 -4.28 -1.81 -2.77
CA SER A 89 -5.51 -1.60 -3.55
C SER A 89 -6.73 -2.17 -2.85
N THR A 90 -7.91 -1.66 -3.16
CA THR A 90 -9.21 -2.24 -2.79
C THR A 90 -9.71 -3.25 -3.82
N ARG A 91 -9.01 -3.42 -4.96
CA ARG A 91 -9.48 -4.23 -6.10
C ARG A 91 -8.79 -5.59 -6.17
N VAL A 92 -9.58 -6.66 -6.08
CA VAL A 92 -9.11 -8.06 -6.18
C VAL A 92 -8.24 -8.30 -7.41
N ALA A 93 -8.69 -7.88 -8.59
CA ALA A 93 -7.96 -8.10 -9.84
C ALA A 93 -6.60 -7.40 -9.86
N THR A 94 -6.49 -6.22 -9.22
CA THR A 94 -5.23 -5.46 -9.13
C THR A 94 -4.25 -6.14 -8.20
N ILE A 95 -4.72 -6.61 -7.04
CA ILE A 95 -3.89 -7.42 -6.11
C ILE A 95 -3.39 -8.69 -6.78
N GLN A 96 -4.25 -9.45 -7.46
CA GLN A 96 -3.82 -10.66 -8.16
C GLN A 96 -2.78 -10.39 -9.26
N ARG A 97 -2.89 -9.26 -9.97
CA ARG A 97 -1.88 -8.85 -10.97
C ARG A 97 -0.55 -8.50 -10.30
N ALA A 98 -0.59 -7.72 -9.23
CA ALA A 98 0.60 -7.33 -8.47
C ALA A 98 1.30 -8.55 -7.84
N ASN A 99 0.55 -9.51 -7.31
CA ASN A 99 1.08 -10.79 -6.84
C ASN A 99 1.83 -11.53 -7.96
N ARG A 100 1.24 -11.64 -9.16
CA ARG A 100 1.90 -12.28 -10.32
C ARG A 100 3.14 -11.52 -10.80
N ALA A 101 3.19 -10.21 -10.57
CA ALA A 101 4.37 -9.38 -10.85
C ALA A 101 5.44 -9.45 -9.76
N GLY A 102 5.24 -10.25 -8.70
CA GLY A 102 6.19 -10.41 -7.60
C GLY A 102 6.23 -9.23 -6.62
N LEU A 103 5.24 -8.33 -6.67
CA LEU A 103 5.12 -7.22 -5.74
C LEU A 103 4.50 -7.69 -4.42
N MET A 104 4.93 -7.11 -3.30
CA MET A 104 4.22 -7.29 -2.04
C MET A 104 2.89 -6.55 -2.11
N THR A 105 1.81 -7.23 -1.75
CA THR A 105 0.45 -6.68 -1.88
C THR A 105 -0.24 -6.47 -0.54
N MET A 106 -0.97 -5.36 -0.45
CA MET A 106 -1.88 -5.06 0.64
C MET A 106 -3.29 -4.88 0.08
N GLN A 107 -4.24 -5.71 0.50
CA GLN A 107 -5.65 -5.52 0.17
C GLN A 107 -6.28 -4.61 1.24
N LYS A 108 -6.75 -3.43 0.83
CA LYS A 108 -7.53 -2.53 1.69
C LYS A 108 -9.01 -2.93 1.64
N VAL A 109 -9.62 -3.10 2.81
CA VAL A 109 -11.04 -3.44 2.95
C VAL A 109 -11.75 -2.44 3.85
N PHE A 110 -12.98 -2.11 3.49
CA PHE A 110 -13.85 -1.22 4.27
C PHE A 110 -15.03 -2.04 4.79
N VAL A 111 -15.08 -2.19 6.11
CA VAL A 111 -16.16 -2.88 6.81
C VAL A 111 -17.00 -1.82 7.50
N THR A 112 -18.05 -1.35 6.82
CA THR A 112 -18.96 -0.30 7.31
C THR A 112 -20.18 -0.88 8.02
N ASP A 113 -20.54 -2.12 7.70
CA ASP A 113 -21.71 -2.81 8.23
C ASP A 113 -21.59 -4.34 8.09
N ARG A 114 -22.55 -5.08 8.65
CA ARG A 114 -22.61 -6.55 8.60
C ARG A 114 -22.64 -7.11 7.17
N SER A 115 -23.16 -6.38 6.19
CA SER A 115 -23.21 -6.83 4.79
C SER A 115 -21.86 -6.71 4.07
N THR A 116 -21.00 -5.80 4.52
CA THR A 116 -19.66 -5.60 3.95
C THR A 116 -18.64 -6.60 4.45
N TRP A 117 -18.87 -7.20 5.63
CA TRP A 117 -17.94 -8.16 6.22
C TRP A 117 -17.73 -9.41 5.36
N PRO A 118 -18.75 -10.21 5.00
CA PRO A 118 -18.56 -11.39 4.16
C PRO A 118 -17.96 -11.07 2.79
N ARG A 119 -18.30 -9.90 2.24
CA ARG A 119 -17.73 -9.43 0.96
C ARG A 119 -16.25 -9.12 1.08
N SER A 120 -15.82 -8.51 2.19
CA SER A 120 -14.42 -8.22 2.47
C SER A 120 -13.61 -9.49 2.64
N VAL A 121 -14.13 -10.47 3.40
CA VAL A 121 -13.51 -11.79 3.57
C VAL A 121 -13.34 -12.49 2.22
N LYS A 122 -14.42 -12.58 1.43
CA LYS A 122 -14.37 -13.18 0.10
C LYS A 122 -13.37 -12.48 -0.83
N ALA A 123 -13.28 -11.15 -0.77
CA ALA A 123 -12.31 -10.39 -1.56
C ALA A 123 -10.87 -10.72 -1.16
N ILE A 124 -10.60 -10.85 0.15
CA ILE A 124 -9.28 -11.24 0.68
C ILE A 124 -8.93 -12.66 0.22
N GLU A 125 -9.84 -13.63 0.39
CA GLU A 125 -9.64 -15.02 -0.04
C GLU A 125 -9.35 -15.13 -1.54
N GLN A 126 -10.07 -14.35 -2.36
CA GLN A 126 -9.88 -14.36 -3.81
C GLN A 126 -8.58 -13.68 -4.26
N SER A 127 -8.17 -12.63 -3.56
CA SER A 127 -7.02 -11.82 -3.95
C SER A 127 -5.70 -12.38 -3.43
N ASP A 128 -5.74 -13.16 -2.34
CA ASP A 128 -4.58 -13.72 -1.63
C ASP A 128 -3.46 -12.68 -1.39
N PRO A 129 -3.77 -11.57 -0.69
CA PRO A 129 -2.80 -10.50 -0.47
C PRO A 129 -1.78 -10.89 0.60
N ASN A 130 -0.59 -10.30 0.56
CA ASN A 130 0.38 -10.50 1.65
C ASN A 130 -0.04 -9.80 2.95
N LEU A 131 -0.78 -8.70 2.85
CA LEU A 131 -1.24 -7.86 3.97
C LEU A 131 -2.71 -7.47 3.78
N VAL A 132 -3.42 -7.26 4.89
CA VAL A 132 -4.78 -6.71 4.86
C VAL A 132 -4.81 -5.41 5.66
N GLN A 133 -5.31 -4.34 5.05
CA GLN A 133 -5.64 -3.10 5.75
C GLN A 133 -7.14 -3.06 6.02
N LEU A 134 -7.52 -3.30 7.27
CA LEU A 134 -8.91 -3.17 7.71
C LEU A 134 -9.23 -1.72 8.07
N MET A 135 -10.36 -1.23 7.55
CA MET A 135 -10.91 0.06 7.94
C MET A 135 -12.42 -0.07 8.23
N PRO A 136 -12.95 0.68 9.21
CA PRO A 136 -12.23 1.49 10.20
C PRO A 136 -11.71 0.64 11.37
N ALA A 137 -10.77 1.19 12.14
CA ALA A 137 -10.15 0.50 13.28
C ALA A 137 -11.12 -0.07 14.34
N PRO A 138 -12.28 0.57 14.66
CA PRO A 138 -13.24 0.00 15.61
C PRO A 138 -13.78 -1.38 15.23
N MET A 139 -13.69 -1.78 13.96
CA MET A 139 -14.09 -3.12 13.53
C MET A 139 -13.18 -4.22 14.07
N LEU A 140 -11.95 -3.92 14.50
CA LEU A 140 -11.02 -4.91 15.06
C LEU A 140 -11.62 -5.66 16.26
N ALA A 141 -12.38 -4.98 17.13
CA ALA A 141 -13.03 -5.60 18.29
C ALA A 141 -14.15 -6.58 17.92
N HIS A 142 -14.55 -6.63 16.64
CA HIS A 142 -15.65 -7.43 16.13
C HIS A 142 -15.18 -8.57 15.21
N LEU A 143 -13.87 -8.80 15.11
CA LEU A 143 -13.27 -9.87 14.29
C LEU A 143 -13.18 -11.24 15.00
N GLY A 144 -13.93 -11.43 16.08
CA GLY A 144 -13.95 -12.65 16.90
C GLY A 144 -15.10 -13.57 16.56
#